data_AF-A0A8J6MMZ3-F1
#
_entry.id   AF-A0A8J6MMZ3-F1
#
_cell.length_a   1.000
_cell.length_b   1.000
_cell.length_c   1.000
_cell.angle_alpha   90.00
_cell.angle_beta   90.00
_cell.angle_gamma   90.00
#
_symmetry.space_group_name_H-M   'P 1'
#
loop_
_entity.id
_entity.type
_entity.pdbx_description
1 polymer ?
#
loop_
_entity_poly.entity_id
_entity_poly.type
_entity_poly.pdbx_seq_one_letter_code
_entity_poly.pdbx_strand_id
1 'polypeptide(L)'
;MLSTGGPDSAYIRSGYNRFTLNELLRPFEATAVLCGWNYHQPFVVQGVNSIDANQLHAFGERYRQLIERYITEGARVLERLDTSTHS
;
A
#
# COMPACT_ATOMS: atom_id res chain seq x y z
N MET A 1 4.21 1.73 3.37
CA MET A 1 3.60 2.96 2.80
C MET A 1 4.49 3.49 1.69
N LEU A 2 3.91 4.18 0.70
CA LEU A 2 4.60 4.95 -0.35
C LEU A 2 4.19 6.42 -0.25
N SER A 3 5.13 7.36 -0.40
CA SER A 3 4.82 8.78 -0.53
C SER A 3 5.42 9.40 -1.80
N THR A 4 4.76 10.44 -2.32
CA THR A 4 5.27 11.22 -3.46
C THR A 4 5.22 12.71 -3.17
N GLY A 5 6.27 13.44 -3.57
CA GLY A 5 6.30 14.90 -3.47
C GLY A 5 5.27 15.57 -4.38
N GLY A 6 5.12 15.06 -5.61
CA GLY A 6 4.12 15.54 -6.57
C GLY A 6 2.69 15.09 -6.21
N PRO A 7 1.67 15.86 -6.61
CA PRO A 7 0.26 15.52 -6.39
C PRO A 7 -0.16 14.28 -7.20
N ASP A 8 -1.35 13.76 -6.92
CA ASP A 8 -1.97 12.66 -7.66
C ASP A 8 -2.06 12.90 -9.18
N SER A 9 -2.43 14.12 -9.58
CA SER A 9 -2.49 14.57 -10.97
C SER A 9 -1.15 14.52 -11.70
N ALA A 10 -0.02 14.45 -11.00
CA ALA A 10 1.28 14.24 -11.63
C ALA A 10 1.46 12.78 -12.12
N TYR A 11 0.74 11.82 -11.54
CA TYR A 11 0.87 10.37 -11.79
C TYR A 11 -0.34 9.83 -12.55
N ILE A 12 -0.64 10.47 -13.68
CA ILE A 12 -1.58 9.98 -14.70
C ILE A 12 -0.89 10.04 -16.06
N ARG A 13 -1.43 9.34 -17.07
CA ARG A 13 -0.81 9.27 -18.41
C ARG A 13 -0.60 10.65 -19.06
N SER A 14 -1.54 11.57 -18.84
CA SER A 14 -1.46 12.95 -19.32
C SER A 14 -0.77 13.91 -18.34
N GLY A 15 -0.36 13.42 -17.17
CA GLY A 15 0.25 14.19 -16.11
C GLY A 15 1.75 14.35 -16.31
N TYR A 16 2.38 15.12 -15.43
CA TYR A 16 3.80 15.46 -15.54
C TYR A 16 4.72 14.23 -15.62
N ASN A 17 4.47 13.23 -14.76
CA ASN A 17 5.30 12.01 -14.71
C ASN A 17 4.89 10.97 -15.76
N ARG A 18 3.82 11.19 -16.54
CA ARG A 18 3.35 10.37 -17.67
C ARG A 18 2.98 8.92 -17.37
N PHE A 19 3.15 8.48 -16.13
CA PHE A 19 2.86 7.12 -15.66
C PHE A 19 1.95 7.17 -14.44
N THR A 20 1.04 6.20 -14.37
CA THR A 20 0.27 5.94 -13.15
C THR A 20 1.14 5.29 -12.09
N LEU A 21 0.77 5.45 -10.81
CA LEU A 21 1.46 4.72 -9.74
C LEU A 21 1.40 3.20 -9.95
N ASN A 22 0.29 2.66 -10.47
CA ASN A 22 0.19 1.23 -10.78
C ASN A 22 1.22 0.78 -11.82
N GLU A 23 1.50 1.60 -12.84
CA GLU A 23 2.54 1.31 -13.83
C GLU A 23 3.94 1.35 -13.20
N LEU A 24 4.20 2.35 -12.36
CA LEU A 24 5.48 2.47 -11.65
C LEU A 24 5.71 1.34 -10.64
N LEU A 25 4.62 0.75 -10.12
CA LEU A 25 4.67 -0.29 -9.09
C LEU A 25 4.66 -1.72 -9.64
N ARG A 26 4.58 -1.91 -10.97
CA ARG A 26 4.62 -3.24 -11.61
C ARG A 26 5.81 -4.11 -11.15
N PRO A 27 7.03 -3.58 -10.93
CA PRO A 27 8.11 -4.41 -10.41
C PRO A 27 7.81 -5.04 -9.04
N PHE A 28 7.10 -4.34 -8.15
CA PHE A 28 6.73 -4.88 -6.83
C PHE A 28 5.62 -5.93 -6.92
N GLU A 29 4.67 -5.75 -7.82
CA GLU A 29 3.65 -6.75 -8.13
C GLU A 29 4.31 -8.03 -8.68
N ALA A 30 5.25 -7.89 -9.61
CA ALA A 30 6.01 -9.02 -10.14
C ALA A 30 6.81 -9.76 -9.04
N THR A 31 7.45 -9.02 -8.13
CA THR A 31 8.14 -9.62 -6.98
C THR A 31 7.17 -10.40 -6.08
N ALA A 32 5.99 -9.85 -5.77
CA ALA A 32 4.99 -10.56 -4.96
C ALA A 32 4.55 -11.87 -5.62
N VAL A 33 4.30 -11.85 -6.94
CA VAL A 33 3.97 -13.07 -7.70
C VAL A 33 5.10 -14.09 -7.64
N LEU A 34 6.35 -13.67 -7.87
CA LEU A 34 7.51 -14.54 -7.83
C LEU A 34 7.69 -15.21 -6.45
N CYS A 35 7.41 -14.49 -5.37
CA CYS A 35 7.50 -14.99 -4.01
C CYS A 35 6.25 -15.75 -3.53
N GLY A 36 5.21 -15.89 -4.36
CA GLY A 36 3.93 -16.49 -3.96
C GLY A 36 3.16 -15.67 -2.92
N TRP A 37 3.43 -14.36 -2.85
CA TRP A 37 2.76 -13.44 -1.93
C TRP A 37 1.48 -12.88 -2.55
N ASN A 38 0.48 -12.61 -1.70
CA ASN A 38 -0.65 -11.79 -2.10
C ASN A 38 -0.17 -10.35 -2.29
N TYR A 39 -0.25 -9.83 -3.51
CA TYR A 39 0.08 -8.43 -3.76
C TYR A 39 -1.04 -7.52 -3.23
N HIS A 40 -0.68 -6.66 -2.30
CA HIS A 40 -1.55 -5.61 -1.80
C HIS A 40 -1.07 -4.25 -2.30
N GLN A 41 -2.01 -3.44 -2.81
CA GLN A 41 -1.72 -2.06 -3.17
C GLN A 41 -1.13 -1.31 -1.98
N PRO A 42 -0.04 -0.53 -2.15
CA PRO A 42 0.54 0.20 -1.04
C PRO A 42 -0.42 1.29 -0.55
N PHE A 43 -0.31 1.63 0.73
CA PHE A 43 -0.88 2.88 1.23
C PHE A 43 -0.11 4.05 0.63
N VAL A 44 -0.78 4.86 -0.19
CA VAL A 44 -0.17 5.96 -0.93
C VAL A 44 -0.54 7.31 -0.30
N VAL A 45 0.46 8.18 -0.14
CA VAL A 45 0.28 9.60 0.20
C VAL A 45 0.96 10.46 -0.86
N GLN A 46 0.18 11.25 -1.60
CA GLN A 46 0.70 12.08 -2.69
C GLN A 46 0.65 13.56 -2.32
N GLY A 47 1.48 14.37 -2.97
CA GLY A 47 1.55 15.81 -2.73
C GLY A 47 2.17 16.17 -1.38
N VAL A 48 3.09 15.35 -0.85
CA VAL A 48 3.63 15.58 0.52
C VAL A 48 4.39 16.90 0.67
N ASN A 49 4.74 17.56 -0.43
CA ASN A 49 5.33 18.90 -0.40
C ASN A 49 4.33 19.99 0.04
N SER A 50 3.03 19.68 0.07
CA SER A 50 1.96 20.65 0.34
C SER A 50 0.99 20.21 1.44
N ILE A 51 1.32 19.15 2.19
CA ILE A 51 0.47 18.69 3.29
C ILE A 51 0.69 19.52 4.56
N ASP A 52 -0.39 19.83 5.26
CA ASP A 52 -0.33 20.45 6.58
C ASP A 52 -0.23 19.42 7.72
N ALA A 53 -0.04 19.90 8.96
CA ALA A 53 0.10 19.05 10.13
C ALA A 53 -1.15 18.20 10.43
N ASN A 54 -2.36 18.71 10.15
CA ASN A 54 -3.61 17.97 10.38
C ASN A 54 -3.76 16.84 9.36
N GLN A 55 -3.45 17.13 8.10
CA GLN A 55 -3.43 16.13 7.03
C GLN A 55 -2.39 15.05 7.33
N LEU A 56 -1.18 15.44 7.75
CA LEU A 56 -0.13 14.50 8.14
C LEU A 56 -0.59 13.60 9.28
N HIS A 57 -1.19 14.16 10.33
CA HIS A 57 -1.75 13.40 11.44
C HIS A 57 -2.84 12.42 10.97
N ALA A 58 -3.75 12.86 10.10
CA ALA A 58 -4.78 12.02 9.53
C ALA A 58 -4.21 10.87 8.67
N PHE A 59 -3.14 11.11 7.90
CA PHE A 59 -2.42 10.04 7.20
C PHE A 59 -1.79 9.05 8.17
N GLY A 60 -1.18 9.53 9.25
CA GLY A 60 -0.61 8.70 10.32
C GLY A 60 -1.65 7.76 10.94
N GLU A 61 -2.81 8.30 11.33
CA GLU A 61 -3.89 7.49 11.90
C GLU A 61 -4.43 6.45 10.92
N ARG A 62 -4.64 6.81 9.65
CA ARG A 62 -5.06 5.84 8.63
C ARG A 62 -4.03 4.74 8.42
N TYR A 63 -2.74 5.08 8.45
CA TYR A 63 -1.67 4.10 8.30
C TYR A 63 -1.60 3.15 9.50
N ARG A 64 -1.77 3.67 10.73
CA ARG A 64 -1.88 2.85 11.94
C ARG A 64 -3.03 1.85 11.83
N GLN A 65 -4.23 2.32 11.49
CA GLN A 65 -5.42 1.47 11.33
C GLN A 65 -5.21 0.38 10.26
N LEU A 66 -4.52 0.71 9.16
CA LEU A 66 -4.18 -0.26 8.12
C LEU A 66 -3.28 -1.38 8.66
N ILE A 67 -2.23 -1.03 9.42
CA ILE A 67 -1.31 -2.01 10.00
C ILE A 67 -2.06 -2.91 11.01
N GLU A 68 -2.85 -2.32 11.90
CA GLU A 68 -3.64 -3.06 12.89
C GLU A 68 -4.61 -4.05 12.23
N ARG A 69 -5.22 -3.65 11.10
CA ARG A 69 -6.05 -4.55 10.29
C ARG A 69 -5.23 -5.71 9.73
N TYR A 70 -4.08 -5.46 9.13
CA TYR A 70 -3.24 -6.52 8.56
C TYR A 70 -2.67 -7.47 9.61
N ILE A 71 -2.33 -6.98 10.80
CA ILE A 71 -1.92 -7.85 11.92
C ILE A 71 -3.06 -8.81 12.29
N THR A 72 -4.28 -8.28 12.39
CA THR A 72 -5.46 -9.07 12.74
C THR A 72 -5.82 -10.08 11.66
N GLU A 73 -5.82 -9.67 10.39
CA GLU A 73 -6.12 -10.54 9.25
C GLU A 73 -5.04 -11.62 9.07
N GLY A 74 -3.77 -11.26 9.20
CA GLY A 74 -2.65 -12.20 9.12
C GLY A 74 -2.72 -13.28 10.18
N ALA A 75 -2.99 -12.92 11.44
CA ALA A 75 -3.16 -13.89 12.53
C ALA A 75 -4.26 -14.94 12.21
N ARG A 76 -5.42 -14.49 11.71
CA ARG A 76 -6.52 -15.39 11.30
C ARG A 76 -6.16 -16.33 10.15
N VAL A 77 -5.33 -15.87 9.21
CA VAL A 77 -4.86 -16.73 8.11
C VAL A 77 -3.95 -17.82 8.64
N LEU A 78 -3.03 -17.49 9.56
CA LEU A 78 -2.13 -18.47 10.18
C LEU A 78 -2.90 -19.51 11.00
N GLU A 79 -3.85 -19.08 11.84
CA GLU A 79 -4.72 -19.99 12.63
C GLU A 79 -5.48 -20.99 11.74
N ARG A 80 -5.97 -20.54 10.57
CA ARG A 80 -6.66 -21.41 9.60
C ARG A 80 -5.72 -22.44 8.95
N LEU A 81 -4.47 -22.08 8.70
CA LEU A 81 -3.49 -23.01 8.13
C LEU A 81 -3.12 -24.10 9.14
N ASP A 82 -2.93 -23.74 10.41
CA ASP A 82 -2.60 -24.69 11.48
C ASP A 82 -3.71 -25.74 11.70
N THR A 83 -4.97 -25.30 11.63
CA THR A 83 -6.14 -26.18 11.76
C THR A 83 -6.38 -27.06 10.52
N SER A 84 -6.01 -26.60 9.33
CA SER A 84 -6.14 -27.38 8.08
C SER A 84 -5.08 -28.47 7.87
N THR A 85 -3.99 -28.45 8.66
CA THR A 85 -2.89 -29.42 8.53
C THR A 85 -3.11 -30.67 9.41
N HIS A 86 -4.20 -30.70 10.20
CA HIS A 86 -4.56 -31.80 11.12
C HIS A 86 -5.78 -32.61 10.66
N SER A 87 -6.07 -32.67 9.35
CA SER A 87 -7.14 -33.49 8.75
C SER A 87 -6.61 -34.38 7.63
#